data_AF-A0A534L1T4-F1
#
_entry.id   AF-A0A534L1T4-F1
#
_cell.length_a   1.000
_cell.length_b   1.000
_cell.length_c   1.000
_cell.angle_alpha   90.00
_cell.angle_beta   90.00
_cell.angle_gamma   90.00
#
_symmetry.space_group_name_H-M   'P 1'
#
loop_
_entity.id
_entity.type
_entity.pdbx_description
1 polymer ?
#
loop_
_entity_poly.entity_id
_entity_poly.type
_entity_poly.pdbx_seq_one_letter_code
_entity_poly.pdbx_strand_id
1 'polypeptide(L)'
;MSSRPPRIQLLGLLPAILKPCGPACAQPFTNESVEALKAEERRETPAFVRENAERAHGLAEQLLKDFGSQIRIEVVGLDSPRGVWLGIRHRVGKGFAVIVDGNEVFRNSDDYESVKQAVDRAITVHDVPA
;
A
#
# COMPACT_ATOMS: atom_id res chain seq x y z
N MET A 1 23.03 2.39 -13.62
CA MET A 1 21.92 3.10 -12.94
C MET A 1 20.76 2.13 -12.80
N SER A 2 20.00 2.23 -11.71
CA SER A 2 19.47 1.08 -10.98
C SER A 2 18.54 0.16 -11.78
N SER A 3 18.97 -1.07 -11.99
CA SER A 3 18.20 -2.24 -12.48
C SER A 3 17.14 -2.72 -11.46
N ARG A 4 16.57 -1.80 -10.67
CA ARG A 4 15.63 -2.14 -9.60
C ARG A 4 14.21 -1.90 -10.12
N PRO A 5 13.29 -2.85 -9.90
CA PRO A 5 11.93 -2.71 -10.37
C PRO A 5 11.29 -1.43 -9.80
N PRO A 6 10.44 -0.74 -10.59
CA PRO A 6 9.73 0.45 -10.15
C PRO A 6 8.95 0.18 -8.87
N ARG A 7 8.96 1.17 -7.99
CA ARG A 7 8.32 1.06 -6.68
C ARG A 7 6.89 1.58 -6.74
N ILE A 8 5.94 0.75 -6.35
CA ILE A 8 4.51 1.09 -6.26
C ILE A 8 4.14 1.22 -4.79
N GLN A 9 3.85 2.44 -4.35
CA GLN A 9 3.55 2.71 -2.95
C GLN A 9 2.04 2.81 -2.75
N LEU A 10 1.51 1.96 -1.88
CA LEU A 10 0.10 1.98 -1.44
C LEU A 10 0.04 2.77 -0.14
N LEU A 11 -0.46 4.00 -0.21
CA LEU A 11 -0.46 4.98 0.87
C LEU A 11 -1.87 5.15 1.44
N GLY A 12 -2.05 4.94 2.74
CA GLY A 12 -3.33 5.16 3.39
C GLY A 12 -3.30 4.93 4.90
N LEU A 13 -4.41 5.22 5.56
CA LEU A 13 -4.66 4.70 6.90
C LEU A 13 -5.10 3.24 6.75
N LEU A 14 -4.31 2.33 7.29
CA LEU A 14 -4.48 0.89 7.14
C LEU A 14 -4.49 0.22 8.51
N PRO A 15 -5.28 -0.84 8.71
CA PRO A 15 -5.28 -1.61 9.94
C PRO A 15 -3.90 -2.25 10.16
N ALA A 16 -3.55 -2.49 11.43
CA ALA A 16 -2.26 -3.05 11.81
C ALA A 16 -2.06 -4.47 11.25
N ILE A 17 -3.13 -5.20 10.93
CA ILE A 17 -3.10 -6.51 10.28
C ILE A 17 -2.41 -6.50 8.91
N LEU A 18 -2.38 -5.36 8.22
CA LEU A 18 -1.69 -5.19 6.94
C LEU A 18 -0.23 -4.72 7.10
N LYS A 19 0.21 -4.42 8.32
CA LYS A 19 1.62 -4.12 8.56
C LYS A 19 2.43 -5.43 8.51
N PRO A 20 3.67 -5.42 7.98
CA PRO A 20 4.49 -6.63 7.81
C PRO A 20 4.71 -7.47 9.09
N CYS A 21 4.65 -6.86 10.27
CA CYS A 21 4.80 -7.55 11.56
C CYS A 21 3.46 -8.06 12.16
N GLY A 22 2.33 -7.42 11.84
CA GLY A 22 0.98 -7.85 12.19
C GLY A 22 0.72 -8.24 13.66
N PRO A 23 -0.37 -8.99 13.92
CA PRO A 23 -0.76 -9.43 15.27
C PRO A 23 0.16 -10.53 15.84
N ALA A 24 0.89 -11.24 14.98
CA ALA A 24 1.86 -12.25 15.39
C ALA A 24 2.99 -11.64 16.26
N CYS A 25 3.39 -10.41 15.99
CA CYS A 25 4.37 -9.70 16.82
C CYS A 25 3.80 -9.18 18.14
N ALA A 26 2.47 -9.04 18.26
CA ALA A 26 1.82 -8.57 19.49
C ALA A 26 1.55 -9.71 20.48
N GLN A 27 1.31 -10.93 20.00
CA GLN A 27 1.00 -12.10 20.82
C GLN A 27 1.95 -12.33 22.01
N PRO A 28 3.28 -12.19 21.91
CA PRO A 28 4.16 -12.40 23.07
C PRO A 28 3.98 -11.37 24.19
N PHE A 29 3.38 -10.22 23.87
CA PHE A 29 3.14 -9.11 24.79
C PHE A 29 1.69 -9.07 25.29
N THR A 30 0.82 -9.93 24.74
CA THR A 30 -0.60 -9.99 25.05
C THR A 30 -0.95 -11.43 25.41
N ASN A 31 -1.64 -11.70 26.52
CA ASN A 31 -2.07 -13.06 26.86
C ASN A 31 -3.23 -13.59 25.98
N GLU A 32 -3.37 -13.08 24.76
CA GLU A 32 -4.43 -13.39 23.81
C GLU A 32 -3.88 -14.06 22.56
N SER A 33 -4.72 -14.84 21.86
CA SER A 33 -4.31 -15.49 20.61
C SER A 33 -4.25 -14.51 19.44
N VAL A 34 -3.52 -14.86 18.37
CA VAL A 34 -3.47 -14.08 17.13
C VAL A 34 -4.87 -13.89 16.52
N GLU A 35 -5.73 -14.90 16.60
CA GLU A 35 -7.10 -14.87 16.10
C GLU A 35 -7.96 -13.90 16.91
N ALA A 36 -7.80 -13.88 18.24
CA ALA A 36 -8.49 -12.93 19.12
C ALA A 36 -8.05 -11.50 18.82
N LEU A 37 -6.74 -11.24 18.72
CA LEU A 37 -6.20 -9.93 18.36
C LEU A 37 -6.69 -9.45 16.98
N LYS A 38 -6.77 -10.36 16.00
CA LYS A 38 -7.34 -10.04 14.67
C LYS A 38 -8.82 -9.70 14.74
N ALA A 39 -9.59 -10.39 15.58
CA ALA A 39 -11.03 -10.16 15.74
C ALA A 39 -11.30 -8.82 16.46
N GLU A 40 -10.54 -8.54 17.52
CA GLU A 40 -10.51 -7.26 18.25
C GLU A 40 -10.23 -6.11 17.27
N GLU A 41 -9.13 -6.21 16.53
CA GLU A 41 -8.72 -5.18 15.56
C GLU A 41 -9.79 -4.97 14.49
N ARG A 42 -10.42 -6.05 13.97
CA ARG A 42 -11.51 -5.95 13.00
C ARG A 42 -12.76 -5.24 13.56
N ARG A 43 -13.05 -5.41 14.85
CA ARG A 43 -14.19 -4.77 15.53
C ARG A 43 -13.93 -3.28 15.76
N GLU A 44 -12.71 -2.92 16.13
CA GLU A 44 -12.35 -1.56 16.53
C GLU A 44 -11.87 -0.68 15.37
N THR A 45 -11.46 -1.29 14.26
CA THR A 45 -11.00 -0.54 13.08
C THR A 45 -12.17 0.26 12.47
N PRO A 46 -12.05 1.59 12.33
CA PRO A 46 -13.06 2.41 11.68
C PRO A 46 -13.37 1.95 10.24
N ALA A 47 -14.62 2.08 9.81
CA ALA A 47 -15.07 1.62 8.49
C ALA A 47 -14.19 2.14 7.33
N PHE A 48 -13.87 3.44 7.33
CA PHE A 48 -13.03 4.04 6.28
C PHE A 48 -11.60 3.45 6.22
N VAL A 49 -11.05 2.99 7.35
CA VAL A 49 -9.72 2.34 7.41
C VAL A 49 -9.80 0.92 6.83
N ARG A 50 -10.93 0.23 7.05
CA ARG A 50 -11.20 -1.08 6.44
C ARG A 50 -11.39 -0.97 4.93
N GLU A 51 -12.16 0.02 4.47
CA GLU A 51 -12.35 0.28 3.04
C GLU A 51 -11.01 0.60 2.35
N ASN A 52 -10.17 1.44 2.95
CA ASN A 52 -8.83 1.70 2.44
C ASN A 52 -7.97 0.42 2.36
N ALA A 53 -8.09 -0.48 3.33
CA ALA A 53 -7.40 -1.76 3.34
C ALA A 53 -7.87 -2.73 2.27
N GLU A 54 -9.18 -2.85 2.08
CA GLU A 54 -9.76 -3.67 1.03
C GLU A 54 -9.32 -3.16 -0.35
N ARG A 55 -9.31 -1.84 -0.56
CA ARG A 55 -8.79 -1.21 -1.78
C ARG A 55 -7.30 -1.47 -1.99
N ALA A 56 -6.49 -1.29 -0.94
CA ALA A 56 -5.05 -1.56 -0.99
C ALA A 56 -4.75 -3.03 -1.33
N HIS A 57 -5.49 -3.96 -0.72
CA HIS A 57 -5.34 -5.38 -0.95
C HIS A 57 -5.75 -5.77 -2.37
N GLY A 58 -6.96 -5.39 -2.82
CA GLY A 58 -7.43 -5.71 -4.16
C GLY A 58 -6.53 -5.14 -5.26
N LEU A 59 -6.04 -3.91 -5.07
CA LEU A 59 -5.08 -3.33 -5.99
C LEU A 59 -3.73 -4.07 -5.99
N ALA A 60 -3.22 -4.44 -4.81
CA ALA A 60 -1.98 -5.20 -4.72
C ALA A 60 -2.08 -6.55 -5.42
N GLU A 61 -3.20 -7.27 -5.27
CA GLU A 61 -3.44 -8.54 -5.96
C GLU A 61 -3.48 -8.38 -7.48
N GLN A 62 -4.19 -7.37 -8.00
CA GLN A 62 -4.26 -7.10 -9.43
C GLN A 62 -2.88 -6.73 -10.00
N LEU A 63 -2.14 -5.86 -9.32
CA LEU A 63 -0.79 -5.47 -9.73
C LEU A 63 0.19 -6.67 -9.72
N LEU A 64 0.13 -7.53 -8.70
CA LEU A 64 0.96 -8.73 -8.65
C LEU A 64 0.59 -9.73 -9.76
N LYS A 65 -0.70 -9.84 -10.10
CA LYS A 65 -1.17 -10.70 -11.18
C LYS A 65 -0.67 -10.21 -12.55
N ASP A 66 -0.72 -8.90 -12.79
CA ASP A 66 -0.39 -8.32 -14.09
C ASP A 66 1.14 -8.16 -14.29
N PHE A 67 1.88 -7.79 -13.24
CA PHE A 67 3.28 -7.38 -13.35
C PHE A 67 4.28 -8.27 -12.59
N GLY A 68 3.80 -9.10 -11.66
CA GLY A 68 4.64 -10.04 -10.90
C GLY A 68 5.88 -9.39 -10.28
N SER A 69 7.06 -9.93 -10.62
CA SER A 69 8.36 -9.46 -10.10
C SER A 69 8.92 -8.22 -10.79
N GLN A 70 8.26 -7.69 -11.83
CA GLN A 70 8.68 -6.47 -12.52
C GLN A 70 8.41 -5.20 -11.70
N ILE A 71 7.67 -5.32 -10.60
CA ILE A 71 7.33 -4.20 -9.71
C ILE A 71 7.71 -4.54 -8.26
N ARG A 72 7.85 -3.51 -7.43
CA ARG A 72 7.96 -3.66 -5.99
C ARG A 72 6.83 -2.91 -5.29
N ILE A 73 5.93 -3.65 -4.64
CA ILE A 73 4.86 -3.06 -3.85
C ILE A 73 5.37 -2.71 -2.44
N GLU A 74 5.12 -1.48 -2.01
CA GLU A 74 5.36 -1.01 -0.64
C GLU A 74 4.08 -0.47 -0.03
N VAL A 75 3.66 -1.03 1.10
CA VAL A 75 2.56 -0.48 1.89
C VAL A 75 3.12 0.58 2.84
N VAL A 76 2.59 1.81 2.74
CA VAL A 76 3.01 2.94 3.58
C VAL A 76 1.82 3.45 4.37
N GLY A 77 1.82 3.19 5.67
CA GLY A 77 0.79 3.71 6.58
C GLY A 77 0.94 5.21 6.80
N LEU A 78 -0.16 5.96 6.72
CA LEU A 78 -0.24 7.40 7.04
C LEU A 78 0.08 7.71 8.52
N ASP A 79 0.18 6.69 9.36
CA ASP A 79 0.60 6.75 10.76
C ASP A 79 2.13 6.70 10.94
N SER A 80 2.90 6.48 9.88
CA SER A 80 4.37 6.53 9.89
C SER A 80 4.90 7.92 9.54
N PRO A 81 6.10 8.33 10.01
CA PRO A 81 6.71 9.62 9.62
C PRO A 81 6.82 9.80 8.09
N ARG A 82 7.18 8.72 7.38
CA ARG A 82 7.23 8.69 5.90
C ARG A 82 5.84 8.86 5.29
N GLY A 83 4.84 8.17 5.83
CA GLY A 83 3.46 8.27 5.39
C GLY A 83 2.87 9.66 5.60
N VAL A 84 3.07 10.27 6.77
CA VAL A 84 2.64 11.66 7.04
C VAL A 84 3.23 12.62 6.02
N TRP A 85 4.54 12.55 5.78
CA TRP A 85 5.20 13.40 4.79
C TRP A 85 4.62 13.21 3.38
N LEU A 86 4.45 11.96 2.93
CA LEU A 86 3.84 11.67 1.63
C LEU A 86 2.37 12.13 1.57
N GLY A 87 1.62 11.95 2.65
CA GLY A 87 0.23 12.36 2.77
C GLY A 87 0.07 13.88 2.63
N ILE A 88 0.99 14.65 3.21
CA ILE A 88 1.05 16.11 3.08
C ILE A 88 1.50 16.50 1.66
N ARG A 89 2.66 15.97 1.20
CA ARG A 89 3.24 16.27 -0.12
C ARG A 89 2.24 16.05 -1.25
N HIS A 90 1.49 14.96 -1.14
CA HIS A 90 0.54 14.54 -2.17
C HIS A 90 -0.91 14.87 -1.81
N ARG A 91 -1.20 15.58 -0.72
CA ARG A 91 -2.56 15.99 -0.30
C ARG A 91 -3.57 14.82 -0.27
N VAL A 92 -3.19 13.70 0.35
CA VAL A 92 -4.02 12.47 0.40
C VAL A 92 -5.13 12.54 1.45
N GLY A 93 -4.93 13.33 2.52
CA GLY A 93 -5.90 13.44 3.61
C GLY A 93 -6.04 12.12 4.37
N LYS A 94 -7.28 11.68 4.62
CA LYS A 94 -7.60 10.40 5.29
C LYS A 94 -7.80 9.23 4.31
N GLY A 95 -7.70 9.51 3.01
CA GLY A 95 -8.02 8.56 1.95
C GLY A 95 -6.88 7.60 1.63
N PHE A 96 -7.04 6.91 0.50
CA PHE A 96 -6.07 6.00 -0.07
C PHE A 96 -5.47 6.62 -1.35
N ALA A 97 -4.18 6.40 -1.56
CA ALA A 97 -3.49 6.81 -2.78
C ALA A 97 -2.45 5.79 -3.22
N VAL A 98 -2.25 5.73 -4.53
CA VAL A 98 -1.19 4.94 -5.18
C VAL A 98 -0.16 5.90 -5.71
N ILE A 99 1.11 5.65 -5.41
CA ILE A 99 2.23 6.44 -5.93
C ILE A 99 3.10 5.51 -6.77
N VAL A 100 3.19 5.78 -8.07
CA VAL A 100 4.01 5.02 -9.01
C VAL A 100 5.36 5.71 -9.15
N ASP A 101 6.39 4.99 -8.74
CA ASP A 101 7.81 5.38 -8.79
C ASP A 101 8.11 6.78 -8.19
N GLY A 102 7.33 7.19 -7.20
CA GLY A 102 7.48 8.48 -6.51
C GLY A 102 6.95 9.71 -7.26
N ASN A 103 6.42 9.53 -8.48
CA ASN A 103 6.09 10.64 -9.38
C ASN A 103 4.59 10.74 -9.65
N GLU A 104 3.99 9.69 -10.22
CA GLU A 104 2.56 9.69 -10.57
C GLU A 104 1.72 9.30 -9.36
N VAL A 105 0.67 10.07 -9.06
CA VAL A 105 -0.14 9.89 -7.85
C VAL A 105 -1.61 9.76 -8.22
N PHE A 106 -2.21 8.64 -7.84
CA PHE A 106 -3.62 8.33 -8.04
C PHE A 106 -4.32 8.34 -6.69
N ARG A 107 -5.13 9.37 -6.44
CA ARG A 107 -5.91 9.53 -5.20
C ARG A 107 -7.28 8.90 -5.38
N ASN A 108 -7.78 8.18 -4.38
CA ASN A 108 -9.09 7.51 -4.45
C ASN A 108 -9.27 6.69 -5.73
N SER A 109 -8.21 6.00 -6.20
CA SER A 109 -8.23 5.33 -7.50
C SER A 109 -9.13 4.10 -7.48
N ASP A 110 -10.40 4.28 -7.84
CA ASP A 110 -11.25 3.18 -8.31
C ASP A 110 -10.92 2.78 -9.76
N ASP A 111 -10.12 3.61 -10.45
CA ASP A 111 -9.67 3.36 -11.81
C ASP A 111 -8.31 2.64 -11.83
N TYR A 112 -8.39 1.31 -11.91
CA TYR A 112 -7.21 0.44 -12.05
C TYR A 112 -6.44 0.68 -13.36
N GLU A 113 -7.14 0.97 -14.46
CA GLU A 113 -6.52 1.08 -15.78
C GLU A 113 -5.55 2.26 -15.84
N SER A 114 -5.90 3.39 -15.22
CA SER A 114 -4.99 4.53 -15.09
C SER A 114 -3.71 4.18 -14.31
N VAL A 115 -3.84 3.39 -13.23
CA VAL A 115 -2.68 2.92 -12.45
C VAL A 115 -1.83 1.98 -13.28
N LYS A 116 -2.46 1.03 -13.97
CA LYS A 116 -1.80 0.04 -14.83
C LYS A 116 -0.95 0.71 -15.91
N GLN A 117 -1.50 1.68 -16.62
CA GLN A 117 -0.77 2.44 -17.65
C GLN A 117 0.44 3.20 -17.08
N ALA A 118 0.34 3.72 -15.86
CA ALA A 118 1.49 4.37 -15.21
C ALA A 118 2.57 3.37 -14.81
N VAL A 119 2.18 2.17 -14.36
CA VAL A 119 3.12 1.09 -14.07
C VAL A 119 3.85 0.62 -15.33
N ASP A 120 3.12 0.42 -16.44
CA ASP A 120 3.72 0.06 -17.74
C ASP A 120 4.78 1.07 -18.20
N ARG A 121 4.45 2.37 -18.09
CA ARG A 121 5.40 3.45 -18.39
C ARG A 121 6.63 3.39 -17.48
N ALA A 122 6.41 3.19 -16.18
CA ALA A 122 7.50 3.10 -15.22
C ALA A 122 8.43 1.92 -15.54
N ILE A 123 7.89 0.72 -15.81
CA ILE A 123 8.70 -0.45 -16.21
C ILE A 123 9.54 -0.13 -17.44
N THR A 124 8.93 0.45 -18.47
CA THR A 124 9.65 0.83 -19.70
C THR A 124 10.82 1.78 -19.42
N VAL A 125 10.63 2.78 -18.57
CA VAL A 125 11.70 3.73 -18.18
C VAL A 125 12.85 3.02 -17.45
N HIS A 126 12.56 2.00 -16.65
CA HIS A 126 13.57 1.21 -15.94
C HIS A 126 14.28 0.18 -16.84
N ASP A 127 13.66 -0.22 -17.96
CA ASP A 127 14.20 -1.20 -18.92
C ASP A 127 15.07 -0.58 -20.03
N VAL A 128 15.02 0.74 -20.28
CA VAL A 128 15.85 1.39 -21.32
C VAL A 128 17.29 1.56 -20.83
N PRO A 129 18.29 0.90 -21.45
CA PRO A 129 19.70 1.21 -21.20
C PRO A 129 20.03 2.60 -21.76
N ALA A 130 20.75 3.40 -20.97
CA ALA A 130 21.20 4.75 -21.34
C ALA A 130 22.14 4.77 -22.54
#